data_AF-A0A7W0PE06-F1
#
_entry.id   AF-A0A7W0PE06-F1
#
_cell.length_a   1.000
_cell.length_b   1.000
_cell.length_c   1.000
_cell.angle_alpha   90.00
_cell.angle_beta   90.00
_cell.angle_gamma   90.00
#
_symmetry.space_group_name_H-M   'P 1'
#
loop_
_entity.id
_entity.type
_entity.pdbx_description
1 polymer ?
#
loop_
_entity_poly.entity_id
_entity_poly.type
_entity_poly.pdbx_seq_one_letter_code
_entity_poly.pdbx_strand_id
1 'polypeptide(L)'
;MDDEVRELIRRRGVDPFLDAGRIRSLVREVVLDYEDRAASSSLPPVGDHDQAVRAVLDEVAGFGPLQRYLDDPEIEEIWVNEPGKVFIARRGRSELTTTILSTEALADLVERMLRTSGRR
;
A
#
# COMPACT_ATOMS: atom_id res chain seq x y z
N MET A 1 -14.52 -3.22 3.60
CA MET A 1 -13.40 -3.34 4.56
C MET A 1 -12.44 -2.17 4.35
N ASP A 2 -11.94 -1.96 3.13
CA ASP A 2 -10.94 -0.93 2.84
C ASP A 2 -11.42 0.51 3.11
N ASP A 3 -12.66 0.84 2.74
CA ASP A 3 -13.25 2.17 3.01
C ASP A 3 -13.37 2.48 4.51
N GLU A 4 -13.65 1.46 5.32
CA GLU A 4 -13.78 1.57 6.77
C GLU A 4 -12.41 1.86 7.41
N VAL A 5 -11.36 1.18 6.94
CA VAL A 5 -9.98 1.46 7.33
C VAL A 5 -9.56 2.86 6.91
N ARG A 6 -9.83 3.26 5.66
CA ARG A 6 -9.52 4.61 5.16
C ARG A 6 -10.20 5.71 5.98
N GLU A 7 -11.44 5.51 6.38
CA GLU A 7 -12.17 6.44 7.24
C GLU A 7 -11.60 6.48 8.67
N LEU A 8 -11.20 5.34 9.23
CA LEU A 8 -10.62 5.27 10.56
C LEU A 8 -9.23 5.92 10.62
N ILE A 9 -8.43 5.76 9.56
CA ILE A 9 -7.15 6.47 9.34
C ILE A 9 -7.37 7.98 9.32
N ARG A 10 -8.33 8.48 8.52
CA ARG A 10 -8.67 9.90 8.45
C ARG A 10 -9.11 10.46 9.81
N ARG A 11 -10.02 9.77 10.50
CA ARG A 11 -10.55 10.19 11.81
C ARG A 11 -9.48 10.24 12.90
N ARG A 12 -8.54 9.28 12.90
CA ARG A 12 -7.46 9.24 13.89
C ARG A 12 -6.25 10.11 13.50
N GLY A 13 -6.26 10.73 12.31
CA GLY A 13 -5.19 11.61 11.83
C GLY A 13 -3.85 10.90 11.67
N VAL A 14 -3.86 9.58 11.44
CA VAL A 14 -2.65 8.78 11.29
C VAL A 14 -2.23 8.82 9.83
N ASP A 15 -1.00 9.25 9.54
CA ASP A 15 -0.47 9.19 8.18
C ASP A 15 0.10 7.77 7.95
N PRO A 16 -0.43 7.01 6.97
CA PRO A 16 -0.06 5.62 6.85
C PRO A 16 1.39 5.35 6.52
N PHE A 17 2.04 6.35 5.94
CA PHE A 17 3.40 6.26 5.44
C PHE A 17 4.43 6.77 6.45
N LEU A 18 4.00 7.58 7.42
CA LEU A 18 4.84 8.06 8.53
C LEU A 18 4.76 7.15 9.76
N ASP A 19 3.61 6.52 9.99
CA ASP A 19 3.32 5.72 11.19
C ASP A 19 2.94 4.25 10.85
N ALA A 20 3.79 3.57 10.08
CA ALA A 20 3.54 2.21 9.59
C ALA A 20 3.17 1.20 10.71
N GLY A 21 3.81 1.30 11.88
CA GLY A 21 3.48 0.44 13.03
C GLY A 21 2.08 0.69 13.60
N ARG A 22 1.62 1.95 13.60
CA ARG A 22 0.28 2.33 14.06
C ARG A 22 -0.78 1.87 13.08
N ILE A 23 -0.56 2.04 11.77
CA ILE A 23 -1.46 1.51 10.74
C ILE A 23 -1.58 0.01 10.81
N ARG A 24 -0.48 -0.72 10.91
CA ARG A 24 -0.51 -2.18 11.04
C ARG A 24 -1.35 -2.64 12.24
N SER A 25 -1.32 -1.88 13.33
CA SER A 25 -2.17 -2.16 14.50
C SER A 25 -3.64 -1.86 14.23
N LEU A 26 -3.95 -0.74 13.56
CA LEU A 26 -5.32 -0.36 13.18
C LEU A 26 -5.93 -1.32 12.17
N VAL A 27 -5.17 -1.75 11.16
CA VAL A 27 -5.65 -2.71 10.16
C VAL A 27 -5.97 -4.04 10.83
N ARG A 28 -5.13 -4.53 11.75
CA ARG A 28 -5.43 -5.74 12.54
C ARG A 28 -6.70 -5.58 13.36
N GLU A 29 -6.87 -4.44 14.02
CA GLU A 29 -8.09 -4.12 14.80
C GLU A 29 -9.35 -4.21 13.92
N VAL A 30 -9.32 -3.63 12.72
CA VAL A 30 -10.47 -3.67 11.79
C VAL A 30 -10.71 -5.06 11.20
N VAL A 31 -9.67 -5.82 10.86
CA VAL A 31 -9.83 -7.19 10.35
C VAL A 31 -10.43 -8.10 11.41
N LEU A 32 -9.97 -8.02 12.66
CA LEU A 32 -10.54 -8.79 13.78
C LEU A 32 -12.01 -8.44 14.01
N ASP A 33 -12.35 -7.15 14.03
CA ASP A 33 -13.74 -6.71 14.24
C ASP A 33 -14.67 -7.12 13.08
N TYR A 34 -14.14 -7.20 11.86
CA TYR A 34 -14.88 -7.76 10.72
C TYR A 34 -15.08 -9.28 10.87
N GLU A 35 -14.06 -10.03 11.30
CA GLU A 35 -14.14 -11.48 11.55
C GLU A 35 -15.21 -11.81 12.62
N ASP A 36 -15.24 -11.06 13.72
CA ASP A 36 -16.26 -11.21 14.78
C ASP A 36 -17.68 -10.92 14.25
N ARG A 37 -17.82 -9.89 13.42
CA ARG A 37 -19.09 -9.57 12.74
C ARG A 37 -19.49 -10.63 11.71
N ALA A 38 -18.53 -11.23 11.00
CA ALA A 38 -18.77 -12.28 10.02
C ALA A 38 -19.17 -13.60 10.69
N ALA A 39 -18.62 -13.91 11.87
CA ALA A 39 -19.00 -15.10 12.64
C ALA A 39 -20.46 -15.08 13.13
N SER A 40 -21.06 -13.88 13.25
CA SER A 40 -22.42 -13.67 13.75
C SER A 40 -23.42 -13.21 12.68
N SER A 41 -23.01 -13.05 11.42
CA SER A 41 -23.84 -12.54 10.31
C SER A 41 -23.67 -13.33 9.01
N SER A 42 -24.37 -12.92 7.95
CA SER A 42 -24.24 -13.52 6.61
C SER A 42 -23.10 -12.92 5.77
N LEU A 43 -22.12 -12.27 6.41
CA LEU A 43 -20.96 -11.72 5.70
C LEU A 43 -20.03 -12.85 5.23
N PRO A 44 -19.32 -12.68 4.11
CA PRO A 44 -18.29 -13.62 3.70
C PRO A 44 -17.22 -13.77 4.79
N PRO A 45 -16.78 -14.99 5.11
CA PRO A 45 -15.70 -15.18 6.06
C PRO A 45 -14.40 -14.61 5.49
N VAL A 46 -13.62 -13.98 6.36
CA VAL A 46 -12.20 -13.73 6.06
C VAL A 46 -11.51 -15.08 6.08
N GLY A 47 -10.76 -15.38 5.03
CA GLY A 47 -10.02 -16.64 4.93
C GLY A 47 -8.83 -16.63 5.90
N ASP A 48 -7.64 -16.39 5.35
CA ASP A 48 -6.42 -16.25 6.15
C ASP A 48 -6.33 -14.81 6.70
N HIS A 49 -6.34 -14.68 8.04
CA HIS A 49 -6.25 -13.41 8.74
C HIS A 49 -5.02 -12.58 8.34
N ASP A 50 -3.84 -13.19 8.31
CA ASP A 50 -2.60 -12.48 8.00
C ASP A 50 -2.58 -12.06 6.52
N GLN A 51 -3.16 -12.86 5.63
CA GLN A 51 -3.35 -12.50 4.23
C GLN A 51 -4.31 -11.32 4.07
N ALA A 52 -5.42 -11.28 4.82
CA ALA A 52 -6.38 -10.18 4.79
C ALA A 52 -5.78 -8.89 5.33
N VAL A 53 -5.08 -8.95 6.47
CA VAL A 53 -4.33 -7.81 7.02
C VAL A 53 -3.33 -7.27 6.01
N ARG A 54 -2.61 -8.16 5.31
CA ARG A 54 -1.64 -7.75 4.28
C ARG A 54 -2.31 -7.09 3.09
N ALA A 55 -3.39 -7.66 2.56
CA ALA A 55 -4.13 -7.09 1.44
C ALA A 55 -4.66 -5.68 1.75
N VAL A 56 -5.21 -5.50 2.95
CA VAL A 56 -5.71 -4.19 3.39
C VAL A 56 -4.56 -3.20 3.60
N LEU A 57 -3.44 -3.64 4.18
CA LEU A 57 -2.24 -2.81 4.34
C LEU A 57 -1.69 -2.33 2.99
N ASP A 58 -1.61 -3.21 2.00
CA ASP A 58 -1.15 -2.88 0.67
C ASP A 58 -2.08 -1.84 -0.01
N GLU A 59 -3.38 -1.89 0.27
CA GLU A 59 -4.36 -0.94 -0.26
C GLU A 59 -4.36 0.43 0.44
N VAL A 60 -4.06 0.49 1.74
CA VAL A 60 -4.11 1.74 2.52
C VAL A 60 -2.75 2.40 2.71
N ALA A 61 -1.67 1.64 2.66
CA ALA A 61 -0.30 2.07 2.92
C ALA A 61 0.71 1.59 1.87
N GLY A 62 0.27 0.93 0.79
CA GLY A 62 1.14 0.51 -0.29
C GLY A 62 1.39 1.62 -1.33
N PHE A 63 2.40 1.36 -2.16
CA PHE A 63 2.79 2.21 -3.30
C PHE A 63 2.11 1.77 -4.61
N GLY A 64 0.96 1.08 -4.52
CA GLY A 64 0.17 0.65 -5.67
C GLY A 64 0.98 -0.24 -6.62
N PRO A 65 0.96 0.02 -7.94
CA PRO A 65 1.66 -0.81 -8.93
C PRO A 65 3.18 -0.91 -8.76
N LEU A 66 3.80 0.00 -7.98
CA LEU A 66 5.23 -0.06 -7.67
C LEU A 66 5.57 -1.00 -6.50
N GLN A 67 4.58 -1.39 -5.68
CA GLN A 67 4.80 -2.22 -4.50
C GLN A 67 5.57 -3.50 -4.83
N ARG A 68 5.22 -4.16 -5.95
CA ARG A 68 5.87 -5.39 -6.42
C ARG A 68 7.37 -5.25 -6.68
N TYR A 69 7.83 -4.04 -7.01
CA TYR A 69 9.25 -3.77 -7.24
C TYR A 69 9.96 -3.38 -5.96
N LEU A 70 9.27 -2.67 -5.06
CA LEU A 70 9.80 -2.33 -3.75
C LEU A 70 9.95 -3.55 -2.85
N ASP A 71 9.09 -4.55 -3.03
CA ASP A 71 9.14 -5.83 -2.31
C ASP A 71 10.21 -6.79 -2.87
N ASP A 72 10.76 -6.51 -4.05
CA ASP A 72 11.76 -7.36 -4.70
C ASP A 72 13.18 -6.97 -4.22
N PRO A 73 13.85 -7.82 -3.42
CA PRO A 73 15.17 -7.50 -2.87
C PRO A 73 16.28 -7.45 -3.93
N GLU A 74 16.02 -7.90 -5.17
CA GLU A 74 16.98 -7.78 -6.26
C GLU A 74 16.95 -6.43 -6.96
N ILE A 75 15.90 -5.63 -6.72
CA ILE A 75 15.74 -4.32 -7.32
C ILE A 75 16.47 -3.28 -6.47
N GLU A 76 17.38 -2.56 -7.12
CA GLU A 76 18.26 -1.58 -6.50
C GLU A 76 17.67 -0.17 -6.59
N GLU A 77 17.15 0.19 -7.76
CA GLU A 77 16.58 1.51 -8.04
C GLU A 77 15.31 1.41 -8.90
N ILE A 78 14.39 2.37 -8.73
CA ILE A 78 13.19 2.52 -9.54
C ILE A 78 13.16 3.96 -10.07
N TRP A 79 13.11 4.13 -11.38
CA TRP A 79 12.97 5.43 -12.02
C TRP A 79 11.60 5.55 -12.68
N VAL A 80 10.92 6.66 -12.43
CA VAL A 80 9.64 6.98 -13.07
C VAL A 80 9.80 8.29 -13.82
N ASN A 81 9.91 8.20 -15.15
CA ASN A 81 10.14 9.38 -15.99
C ASN A 81 8.84 10.04 -16.45
N GLU A 82 7.81 9.24 -16.71
CA GLU A 82 6.49 9.71 -17.14
C GLU A 82 5.42 8.63 -16.82
N PRO A 83 4.11 8.95 -16.89
CA PRO A 83 2.96 8.04 -16.68
C PRO A 83 2.99 6.68 -17.44
N GLY A 84 3.96 6.41 -18.29
CA GLY A 84 4.13 5.10 -18.94
C GLY A 84 5.55 4.56 -18.98
N LYS A 85 6.52 5.22 -18.33
CA LYS A 85 7.93 4.80 -18.36
C LYS A 85 8.48 4.65 -16.96
N VAL A 86 8.24 3.47 -16.41
CA VAL A 86 8.82 2.99 -15.15
C VAL A 86 9.97 2.03 -15.49
N PHE A 87 11.18 2.37 -15.05
CA PHE A 87 12.37 1.55 -15.17
C PHE A 87 12.79 1.03 -13.81
N ILE A 88 13.39 -0.17 -13.78
CA ILE A 88 14.00 -0.75 -12.59
C ILE A 88 15.46 -1.05 -12.87
N ALA A 89 16.32 -0.88 -11.87
CA ALA A 89 17.66 -1.47 -11.85
C ALA A 89 17.62 -2.79 -11.10
N ARG A 90 18.05 -3.86 -11.74
CA ARG A 90 18.26 -5.16 -11.11
C ARG A 90 19.68 -5.63 -11.40
N ARG A 91 20.45 -5.92 -10.35
CA ARG A 91 21.83 -6.42 -10.46
C ARG A 91 22.69 -5.54 -11.41
N GLY A 92 22.58 -4.22 -11.28
CA GLY A 92 23.29 -3.24 -12.11
C GLY A 92 22.81 -3.11 -13.57
N ARG A 93 21.66 -3.70 -13.95
CA ARG A 93 21.06 -3.52 -15.28
C ARG A 93 19.71 -2.82 -15.20
N SER A 94 19.52 -1.80 -16.04
CA SER A 94 18.26 -1.09 -16.16
C SER A 94 17.31 -1.80 -17.13
N GLU A 95 16.07 -2.03 -16.72
CA GLU A 95 15.03 -2.70 -17.49
C GLU A 95 13.75 -1.86 -17.50
N LEU A 96 13.14 -1.71 -18.68
CA LEU A 96 11.82 -1.07 -18.80
C LEU A 96 10.75 -2.05 -18.31
N THR A 97 9.87 -1.58 -17.43
CA THR A 97 8.79 -2.40 -16.91
C THR A 97 7.51 -2.28 -17.72
N THR A 98 6.58 -3.21 -17.51
CA THR A 98 5.22 -3.16 -18.05
C THR A 98 4.26 -2.33 -17.19
N THR A 99 4.75 -1.62 -16.17
CA THR A 99 3.90 -0.83 -15.29
C THR A 99 3.55 0.48 -15.96
N ILE A 100 2.25 0.73 -16.09
CA ILE A 100 1.67 1.98 -16.57
C ILE A 100 1.00 2.65 -15.36
N LEU A 101 1.27 3.93 -15.14
CA LEU A 101 0.72 4.73 -14.05
C LEU A 101 -0.10 5.86 -14.66
N SER A 102 -1.35 6.07 -14.30
CA SER A 102 -2.02 7.31 -14.73
C SER A 102 -1.29 8.54 -14.17
N THR A 103 -1.46 9.71 -14.77
CA THR A 103 -0.89 10.96 -14.25
C THR A 103 -1.33 11.21 -12.80
N GLU A 104 -2.59 10.89 -12.48
CA GLU A 104 -3.15 10.98 -11.13
C GLU A 104 -2.46 10.00 -10.18
N ALA A 105 -2.32 8.73 -10.58
CA ALA A 105 -1.62 7.72 -9.78
C ALA A 105 -0.15 8.08 -9.53
N LEU A 106 0.51 8.68 -10.53
CA LEU A 106 1.89 9.16 -10.39
C LEU A 106 1.98 10.33 -9.40
N ALA A 107 1.07 11.31 -9.49
CA ALA A 107 1.03 12.43 -8.57
C ALA A 107 0.79 11.98 -7.12
N ASP A 108 -0.19 11.10 -6.91
CA ASP A 108 -0.47 10.50 -5.61
C ASP A 108 0.73 9.75 -5.06
N LEU A 109 1.43 8.99 -5.91
CA LEU A 109 2.61 8.22 -5.53
C LEU A 109 3.79 9.13 -5.14
N VAL A 110 4.03 10.20 -5.91
CA VAL A 110 5.06 11.19 -5.60
C VAL A 110 4.74 11.88 -4.27
N GLU A 111 3.49 12.28 -4.03
CA GLU A 111 3.08 12.88 -2.76
C GLU A 111 3.31 11.93 -1.57
N ARG A 112 2.95 10.65 -1.72
CA ARG A 112 3.21 9.60 -0.70
C ARG A 112 4.71 9.44 -0.44
N MET A 113 5.55 9.40 -1.48
CA MET A 113 7.00 9.26 -1.33
C MET A 113 7.66 10.47 -0.66
N LEU A 114 7.22 11.69 -0.99
CA LEU A 114 7.72 12.91 -0.34
C LEU A 114 7.37 12.92 1.16
N ARG A 115 6.15 12.52 1.52
CA ARG A 115 5.72 12.38 2.92
C ARG A 115 6.59 11.34 3.65
N THR A 116 6.77 10.15 3.09
CA THR A 116 7.56 9.06 3.70
C THR A 116 9.02 9.45 3.90
N SER A 117 9.62 10.19 2.96
CA SER A 117 11.04 10.57 2.99
C SER A 117 11.35 11.79 3.87
N GLY A 118 10.33 12.46 4.42
CA GLY A 118 10.48 13.65 5.27
C GLY A 118 10.94 14.91 4.53
N ARG A 119 10.89 14.92 3.18
CA ARG A 119 11.29 16.07 2.35
C ARG A 119 10.03 16.89 2.01
N ARG A 120 10.00 18.15 2.45
CA ARG A 120 8.93 19.12 2.16
C ARG A 120 9.39 20.11 1.09
#